data_AF-A0A530Z2X2-F1
#
_entry.id   AF-A0A530Z2X2-F1
#
_cell.length_a   1.000
_cell.length_b   1.000
_cell.length_c   1.000
_cell.angle_alpha   90.00
_cell.angle_beta   90.00
_cell.angle_gamma   90.00
#
_symmetry.space_group_name_H-M   'P 1'
#
loop_
_entity.id
_entity.type
_entity.pdbx_description
1 polymer ?
#
loop_
_entity_poly.entity_id
_entity_poly.type
_entity_poly.pdbx_seq_one_letter_code
_entity_poly.pdbx_strand_id
1 'polypeptide(L)'
;MTLDDYNSFCASLPSATHVVQWGGAHVWKVGAKVFAIGGWSDGKEPFVTFKCSDIAYDILKEQPGLRPAPYLASRGMKWIQRQTSQSMDDD
;
A
#
# COMPACT_ATOMS: atom_id res chain seq x y z
N MET A 1 12.07 -1.67 -4.09
CA MET A 1 11.45 -2.98 -3.72
C MET A 1 10.77 -3.62 -4.94
N THR A 2 10.90 -4.94 -5.14
CA THR A 2 10.14 -5.68 -6.16
C THR A 2 8.76 -6.13 -5.64
N LEU A 3 7.86 -6.57 -6.52
CA LEU A 3 6.58 -7.15 -6.10
C LEU A 3 6.75 -8.44 -5.26
N ASP A 4 7.79 -9.23 -5.56
CA ASP A 4 8.09 -10.46 -4.83
C ASP A 4 8.63 -10.15 -3.43
N ASP A 5 9.48 -9.13 -3.28
CA ASP A 5 9.94 -8.64 -1.98
C ASP A 5 8.76 -8.16 -1.13
N TYR A 6 7.87 -7.34 -1.71
CA TYR A 6 6.65 -6.86 -1.07
C TYR A 6 5.76 -8.01 -0.58
N ASN A 7 5.51 -8.99 -1.45
CA ASN A 7 4.67 -10.15 -1.13
C ASN A 7 5.32 -11.04 -0.06
N SER A 8 6.64 -11.24 -0.14
CA SER A 8 7.39 -12.03 0.83
C SER A 8 7.35 -11.38 2.22
N PHE A 9 7.50 -10.07 2.30
CA PHE A 9 7.36 -9.33 3.55
C PHE A 9 5.96 -9.47 4.14
N CYS A 10 4.91 -9.22 3.34
CA CYS A 10 3.54 -9.34 3.82
C CYS A 10 3.19 -10.79 4.24
N ALA A 11 3.73 -11.80 3.55
CA ALA A 11 3.56 -13.22 3.89
C ALA A 11 4.17 -13.59 5.24
N SER A 12 5.23 -12.88 5.66
CA SER A 12 5.91 -13.13 6.93
C SER A 12 5.11 -12.68 8.16
N LEU A 13 4.09 -11.82 7.97
CA LEU A 13 3.30 -11.28 9.06
C LEU A 13 2.32 -12.33 9.61
N PRO A 14 2.20 -12.48 10.95
CA PRO A 14 1.32 -13.47 11.55
C PRO A 14 -0.14 -13.33 11.10
N SER A 15 -0.76 -14.45 10.73
CA SER A 15 -2.17 -14.51 10.29
C SER A 15 -2.49 -13.69 9.04
N ALA A 16 -1.47 -13.27 8.28
CA ALA A 16 -1.68 -12.60 7.01
C ALA A 16 -2.20 -13.59 5.95
N THR A 17 -3.16 -13.12 5.15
CA THR A 17 -3.71 -13.86 4.02
C THR A 17 -3.65 -13.00 2.78
N HIS A 18 -3.48 -13.65 1.62
CA HIS A 18 -3.26 -13.02 0.35
C HIS A 18 -4.34 -13.42 -0.67
N VAL A 19 -4.82 -12.45 -1.44
CA VAL A 19 -5.67 -12.69 -2.61
C VAL A 19 -5.33 -11.70 -3.71
N VAL A 20 -5.26 -12.18 -4.95
CA VAL A 20 -5.16 -11.32 -6.13
C VAL A 20 -6.57 -10.97 -6.60
N GLN A 21 -6.95 -9.69 -6.55
CA GLN A 21 -8.30 -9.24 -6.90
C GLN A 21 -8.29 -7.79 -7.44
N TRP A 22 -9.46 -7.25 -7.75
CA TRP A 22 -9.65 -5.86 -8.20
C TRP A 22 -8.86 -5.46 -9.45
N GLY A 23 -8.58 -6.39 -10.36
CA GLY A 23 -7.80 -6.12 -11.58
C GLY A 23 -6.30 -6.36 -11.40
N GLY A 24 -5.94 -7.41 -10.68
CA GLY A 24 -4.54 -7.86 -10.52
C GLY A 24 -3.83 -7.32 -9.28
N ALA A 25 -4.55 -6.66 -8.37
CA ALA A 25 -3.99 -6.16 -7.12
C ALA A 25 -3.68 -7.29 -6.15
N HIS A 26 -2.51 -7.24 -5.53
CA HIS A 26 -2.13 -8.11 -4.42
C HIS A 26 -2.70 -7.56 -3.12
N VAL A 27 -3.81 -8.12 -2.64
CA VAL A 27 -4.53 -7.63 -1.47
C VAL A 27 -4.20 -8.49 -0.27
N TRP A 28 -3.62 -7.86 0.75
CA TRP A 28 -3.19 -8.50 1.98
C TRP A 28 -4.11 -8.14 3.15
N LYS A 29 -4.50 -9.16 3.93
CA LYS A 29 -5.50 -9.07 4.98
C LYS A 29 -5.08 -9.79 6.25
N VAL A 30 -5.54 -9.31 7.41
CA VAL A 30 -5.59 -10.06 8.66
C VAL A 30 -7.06 -10.32 8.99
N GLY A 31 -7.45 -11.60 9.01
CA GLY A 31 -8.86 -11.98 8.99
C GLY A 31 -9.59 -11.35 7.80
N ALA A 32 -10.68 -10.63 8.06
CA ALA A 32 -11.45 -9.94 7.01
C ALA A 32 -10.95 -8.52 6.67
N LYS A 33 -9.93 -8.00 7.36
CA LYS A 33 -9.50 -6.60 7.26
C LYS A 33 -8.26 -6.46 6.36
N VAL A 34 -8.36 -5.63 5.33
CA VAL A 34 -7.23 -5.28 4.44
C VAL A 34 -6.25 -4.38 5.19
N PHE A 35 -4.95 -4.63 5.06
CA PHE A 35 -3.89 -3.77 5.61
C PHE A 35 -2.95 -3.20 4.54
N ALA A 36 -2.72 -3.94 3.44
CA ALA A 36 -1.89 -3.48 2.34
C ALA A 36 -2.44 -3.96 0.99
N ILE A 37 -2.24 -3.16 -0.04
CA ILE A 37 -2.57 -3.48 -1.43
C ILE A 37 -1.36 -3.10 -2.28
N GLY A 38 -0.72 -4.09 -2.90
CA GLY A 38 0.40 -3.89 -3.81
C GLY A 38 0.02 -4.20 -5.25
N GLY A 39 0.80 -3.70 -6.20
CA GLY A 39 0.62 -4.04 -7.61
C GLY A 39 0.88 -2.84 -8.48
N TRP A 40 -0.09 -2.51 -9.34
CA TRP A 40 -0.06 -1.49 -10.40
C TRP A 40 1.12 -0.53 -10.30
N SER A 41 1.94 -0.51 -11.34
CA SER A 41 3.09 0.38 -11.42
C SER A 41 3.20 0.99 -12.82
N ASP A 42 3.75 2.20 -12.86
CA ASP A 42 4.20 2.84 -14.10
C ASP A 42 5.70 2.53 -14.37
N GLY A 43 6.30 1.61 -13.61
CA GLY A 43 7.73 1.29 -13.64
C GLY A 43 8.07 -0.04 -12.96
N LYS A 44 9.32 -0.17 -12.49
CA LYS A 44 9.84 -1.44 -11.91
C LYS A 44 9.34 -1.73 -10.50
N GLU A 45 8.99 -0.70 -9.73
CA GLU A 45 8.54 -0.86 -8.34
C GLU A 45 7.01 -0.86 -8.26
N PRO A 46 6.39 -1.74 -7.44
CA PRO A 46 4.95 -1.73 -7.27
C PRO A 46 4.49 -0.46 -6.55
N PHE A 47 3.32 0.06 -6.91
CA PHE A 47 2.66 0.99 -6.00
C PHE A 47 2.15 0.21 -4.79
N VAL A 48 2.31 0.79 -3.60
CA VAL A 48 1.90 0.18 -2.34
C VAL A 48 0.92 1.10 -1.63
N THR A 49 -0.29 0.60 -1.42
CA THR A 49 -1.36 1.30 -0.72
C THR A 49 -1.55 0.72 0.67
N PHE A 50 -1.49 1.55 1.70
CA PHE A 50 -1.56 1.13 3.10
C PHE A 50 -2.39 2.09 3.95
N LYS A 51 -2.94 1.56 5.05
CA LYS A 51 -3.68 2.36 6.03
C LYS A 51 -2.71 3.07 6.96
N CYS A 52 -3.00 4.31 7.32
CA CYS A 52 -2.21 5.10 8.26
C CYS A 52 -3.10 5.77 9.31
N SER A 53 -2.48 6.36 10.34
CA SER A 53 -3.18 7.20 11.33
C SER A 53 -3.59 8.53 10.73
N ASP A 54 -4.50 9.27 11.38
CA ASP A 54 -4.91 10.60 10.91
C ASP A 54 -3.71 11.56 10.79
N ILE A 55 -2.84 11.58 11.80
CA ILE A 55 -1.63 12.41 11.81
C ILE A 55 -0.70 12.04 10.65
N ALA A 56 -0.43 10.74 10.48
CA ALA A 56 0.44 10.27 9.39
C ALA A 56 -0.18 10.59 8.03
N TYR A 57 -1.49 10.43 7.86
CA TYR A 57 -2.17 10.76 6.62
C TYR A 57 -2.00 12.24 6.24
N ASP A 58 -2.15 13.15 7.19
CA ASP A 58 -2.02 14.59 6.94
C ASP A 58 -0.60 15.01 6.56
N ILE A 59 0.41 14.30 7.07
CA ILE A 59 1.81 14.54 6.70
C ILE A 59 2.14 13.90 5.34
N LEU A 60 1.81 12.61 5.19
CA LEU A 60 2.24 11.78 4.06
C LEU A 60 1.57 12.17 2.74
N LYS A 61 0.32 12.67 2.78
CA LYS A 61 -0.39 13.07 1.55
C LYS A 61 0.27 14.23 0.80
N GLU A 62 1.10 15.00 1.49
CA GLU A 62 1.82 16.16 0.95
C GLU A 62 3.28 15.83 0.57
N GLN A 63 3.75 14.62 0.85
CA GLN A 63 5.14 14.24 0.57
C GLN A 63 5.33 13.79 -0.89
N PRO A 64 6.46 14.15 -1.52
CA PRO A 64 6.82 13.64 -2.84
C PRO A 64 6.78 12.12 -2.95
N GLY A 65 6.24 11.60 -4.05
CA GLY A 65 6.13 10.16 -4.27
C GLY A 65 5.01 9.47 -3.49
N LEU A 66 4.24 10.19 -2.68
CA LEU A 66 3.07 9.70 -1.97
C LEU A 66 1.81 10.45 -2.43
N ARG A 67 0.66 9.77 -2.38
CA ARG A 67 -0.65 10.40 -2.63
C ARG A 67 -1.75 9.77 -1.78
N PRO A 68 -2.88 10.47 -1.57
CA PRO A 68 -4.11 9.82 -1.12
C PRO A 68 -4.47 8.62 -2.00
N ALA A 69 -4.76 7.47 -1.39
CA ALA A 69 -5.07 6.25 -2.12
C ALA A 69 -6.38 6.43 -2.93
N PRO A 70 -6.36 6.22 -4.26
CA PRO A 70 -7.56 6.31 -5.09
C PRO A 70 -8.68 5.40 -4.57
N TYR A 71 -9.93 5.85 -4.68
CA TYR A 71 -11.15 5.17 -4.21
C TYR A 71 -11.28 5.00 -2.68
N LEU A 72 -10.17 4.83 -1.94
CA LEU A 72 -10.20 4.69 -0.49
C LEU A 72 -10.23 6.05 0.20
N ALA A 73 -9.31 6.94 -0.17
CA ALA A 73 -9.24 8.28 0.40
C ALA A 73 -10.44 9.15 -0.02
N SER A 74 -10.92 8.99 -1.25
CA SER A 74 -12.13 9.70 -1.72
C SER A 74 -13.41 9.28 -0.96
N ARG A 75 -13.38 8.16 -0.23
CA ARG A 75 -14.44 7.70 0.68
C ARG A 75 -14.17 8.07 2.14
N GLY A 76 -13.24 8.98 2.41
CA GLY A 76 -12.91 9.46 3.75
C GLY A 76 -12.00 8.53 4.56
N MET A 77 -11.49 7.43 3.98
CA MET A 77 -10.57 6.54 4.69
C MET A 77 -9.13 7.06 4.63
N LYS A 78 -8.36 6.85 5.71
CA LYS A 78 -6.97 7.30 5.81
C LYS A 78 -5.99 6.29 5.22
N TRP A 79 -5.85 6.35 3.91
CA TRP A 79 -4.98 5.47 3.14
C TRP A 79 -4.08 6.29 2.21
N ILE A 80 -2.81 5.94 2.20
CA ILE A 80 -1.80 6.51 1.30
C ILE A 80 -1.41 5.45 0.29
N GLN A 81 -1.17 5.89 -0.94
CA GLN A 81 -0.48 5.11 -1.95
C GLN A 81 0.91 5.70 -2.15
N ARG A 82 1.92 4.86 -1.92
CA ARG A 82 3.31 5.11 -2.30
C ARG A 82 3.49 4.78 -3.77
N GLN A 83 3.95 5.76 -4.54
CA GLN A 83 4.21 5.64 -5.98
C GLN A 83 5.70 5.53 -6.29
N THR A 84 6.56 6.15 -5.47
CA THR A 84 8.02 6.09 -5.59
C THR A 84 8.67 6.08 -4.21
N SER A 85 9.96 5.79 -4.14
CA SER A 85 10.76 5.80 -2.91
C SER A 85 11.21 7.18 -2.43
N GLN A 86 10.85 8.27 -3.14
CA GLN A 86 11.45 9.60 -2.93
C GLN A 86 11.38 10.14 -1.49
N SER A 87 10.26 9.92 -0.79
CA SER A 87 10.07 10.37 0.60
C SER A 87 9.78 9.24 1.57
N MET A 88 9.85 8.00 1.09
CA MET A 88 9.63 6.78 1.87
C MET A 88 10.37 5.65 1.15
N ASP A 89 11.60 5.39 1.53
CA ASP A 89 12.39 4.27 1.03
C ASP A 89 11.88 2.95 1.65
N ASP A 90 12.63 1.87 1.43
CA ASP A 90 12.22 0.52 1.84
C ASP A 90 12.82 0.11 3.21
N ASP A 91 13.64 0.97 3.83
CA ASP A 91 14.35 0.73 5.10
C ASP A 91 13.65 1.41 6.30
#